data_AF-A0A962ZJ31-F1
#
_entry.id   AF-A0A962ZJ31-F1
#
_cell.length_a   1.000
_cell.length_b   1.000
_cell.length_c   1.000
_cell.angle_alpha   90.00
_cell.angle_beta   90.00
_cell.angle_gamma   90.00
#
_symmetry.space_group_name_H-M   'P 1'
#
loop_
_entity.id
_entity.type
_entity.pdbx_description
1 polymer ?
#
loop_
_entity_poly.entity_id
_entity_poly.type
_entity_poly.pdbx_seq_one_letter_code
_entity_poly.pdbx_strand_id
1 'polypeptide(L)'
;RELVRLLNNPAADQNAALLLSSEIERAELFMILLSRAGIPTHSVMGLYLEDARRRQEFTPMVDVYSEDDWVLFNPQTGEVGVPPNLLLWHRGGVSVLDVTGGRGSRVTFSMIRQTVPASQLSRVNDADSIFAAIGVHRLPIEEQSMFKLLLLLPLGAVVVVFMRIIVGLKTAGTFMPVLIALAFLQTSLIPGLISFVSVVAIGLLLRGYLSRLNLLMVSRLATLIILVIFLISVLSVIGFQMGYSTGMTITFFPMIIIAWTIERMSILWEEEGPSQVLAQGGGSLLVAVIAYLLMESALLKHLSFNFPELNLVLLAMILAMGQYTGYKLTELRRFRAMDDMM
;
A
#
# COMPACT_ATOMS: atom_id res chain seq x y z
N ARG A 1 32.36 -5.23 9.42
CA ARG A 1 31.84 -5.03 8.03
C ARG A 1 32.17 -6.20 7.11
N GLU A 2 33.45 -6.54 6.91
CA GLU A 2 33.85 -7.65 6.02
C GLU A 2 33.25 -9.01 6.42
N LEU A 3 33.21 -9.30 7.72
CA LEU A 3 32.60 -10.52 8.24
C LEU A 3 31.09 -10.62 7.93
N VAL A 4 30.35 -9.50 7.94
CA VAL A 4 28.93 -9.47 7.54
C VAL A 4 28.80 -9.74 6.03
N ARG A 5 29.70 -9.19 5.21
CA ARG A 5 29.73 -9.44 3.76
C ARG A 5 29.93 -10.93 3.44
N LEU A 6 30.83 -11.60 4.17
CA LEU A 6 31.10 -13.03 4.01
C LEU A 6 29.90 -13.88 4.45
N LEU A 7 29.27 -13.55 5.59
CA LEU A 7 28.06 -14.25 6.06
C LEU A 7 26.84 -14.04 5.14
N ASN A 8 26.78 -12.92 4.43
CA ASN A 8 25.69 -12.61 3.50
C ASN A 8 25.90 -13.18 2.09
N ASN A 9 27.10 -13.68 1.77
CA ASN A 9 27.40 -14.28 0.48
C ASN A 9 27.89 -15.73 0.63
N PRO A 10 27.01 -16.67 1.00
CA PRO A 10 27.39 -18.06 1.29
C PRO A 10 27.92 -18.82 0.07
N ALA A 11 27.66 -18.34 -1.15
CA ALA A 11 28.23 -18.93 -2.38
C ALA A 11 29.72 -18.58 -2.57
N ALA A 12 30.21 -17.55 -1.89
CA ALA A 12 31.59 -17.10 -1.99
C ALA A 12 32.53 -17.80 -0.98
N ASP A 13 32.00 -18.43 0.08
CA ASP A 13 32.81 -19.09 1.11
C ASP A 13 32.11 -20.34 1.69
N GLN A 14 32.75 -21.50 1.49
CA GLN A 14 32.26 -22.81 1.94
C GLN A 14 32.18 -22.92 3.48
N ASN A 15 33.02 -22.19 4.21
CA ASN A 15 33.00 -22.18 5.68
C ASN A 15 31.80 -21.38 6.20
N ALA A 16 31.49 -20.25 5.57
CA ALA A 16 30.31 -19.46 5.91
C ALA A 16 29.02 -20.25 5.64
N ALA A 17 28.97 -20.97 4.50
CA ALA A 17 27.84 -21.85 4.19
C ALA A 17 27.64 -22.98 5.21
N LEU A 18 28.74 -23.59 5.68
CA LEU A 18 28.69 -24.65 6.68
C LEU A 18 28.20 -24.13 8.04
N LEU A 19 28.69 -22.96 8.47
CA LEU A 19 28.27 -22.34 9.74
C LEU A 19 26.81 -21.85 9.74
N LEU A 20 26.25 -21.51 8.57
CA LEU A 20 24.84 -21.12 8.43
C LEU A 20 23.90 -22.33 8.31
N SER A 21 24.44 -23.52 8.01
CA SER A 21 23.63 -24.74 7.87
C SER A 21 23.12 -25.30 9.20
N SER A 22 23.69 -24.88 10.33
CA SER A 22 23.37 -25.37 11.68
C SER A 22 22.14 -24.71 12.33
N GLU A 23 21.23 -24.12 11.54
CA GLU A 23 20.00 -23.43 12.00
C GLU A 23 20.22 -22.27 13.01
N ILE A 24 21.46 -21.81 13.18
CA ILE A 24 21.78 -20.69 14.07
C ILE A 24 21.35 -19.38 13.38
N GLU A 25 20.67 -18.50 14.11
CA GLU A 25 20.32 -17.18 13.60
C GLU A 25 21.59 -16.37 13.27
N ARG A 26 21.58 -15.66 12.14
CA ARG A 26 22.77 -14.91 11.67
C ARG A 26 23.32 -13.94 12.70
N ALA A 27 22.45 -13.28 13.46
CA ALA A 27 22.84 -12.35 14.52
C ALA A 27 23.62 -13.06 15.64
N GLU A 28 23.19 -14.26 16.02
CA GLU A 28 23.84 -15.08 17.03
C GLU A 28 25.19 -15.59 16.53
N LEU A 29 25.26 -16.10 15.30
CA LEU A 29 26.53 -16.52 14.68
C LEU A 29 27.54 -15.36 14.60
N PHE A 30 27.06 -14.15 14.26
CA PHE A 30 27.88 -12.95 14.23
C PHE A 30 28.48 -12.62 15.60
N MET A 31 27.66 -12.67 16.66
CA MET A 31 28.13 -12.47 18.05
C MET A 31 29.14 -13.55 18.49
N ILE A 32 28.91 -14.83 18.14
CA ILE A 32 29.83 -15.93 18.48
C ILE A 32 31.21 -15.72 17.84
N LEU A 33 31.25 -15.28 16.58
CA LEU A 33 32.52 -15.03 15.88
C LEU A 33 33.28 -13.85 16.47
N LEU A 34 32.58 -12.75 16.81
CA LEU A 34 33.19 -11.57 17.42
C LEU A 34 33.67 -11.83 18.85
N SER A 35 32.88 -12.55 19.65
CA SER A 35 33.28 -12.94 21.01
C SER A 35 34.52 -13.83 21.03
N ARG A 36 34.67 -14.75 20.07
CA ARG A 36 35.91 -15.54 19.89
C ARG A 36 37.13 -14.68 19.53
N ALA A 37 36.92 -13.55 18.86
CA ALA A 37 37.96 -12.58 18.56
C ALA A 37 38.25 -11.63 19.76
N GLY A 38 37.60 -11.82 20.91
CA GLY A 38 37.75 -10.97 22.09
C GLY A 38 37.00 -9.64 22.01
N ILE A 39 36.08 -9.49 21.05
CA ILE A 39 35.30 -8.27 20.87
C ILE A 39 33.97 -8.39 21.63
N PRO A 40 33.68 -7.53 22.62
CA PRO A 40 32.41 -7.52 23.34
C PRO A 40 31.24 -7.21 22.40
N THR A 41 30.14 -7.96 22.55
CA THR A 41 28.92 -7.77 21.76
C THR A 41 27.68 -7.86 22.64
N HIS A 42 26.62 -7.15 22.26
CA HIS A 42 25.30 -7.25 22.88
C HIS A 42 24.23 -7.54 21.83
N SER A 43 23.30 -8.43 22.18
CA SER A 43 22.07 -8.65 21.40
C SER A 43 21.10 -7.49 21.63
N VAL A 44 20.63 -6.91 20.53
CA VAL A 44 19.71 -5.76 20.50
C VAL A 44 18.54 -6.12 19.60
N MET A 45 17.30 -5.89 20.06
CA MET A 45 16.14 -6.00 19.19
C MET A 45 15.72 -4.61 18.72
N GLY A 46 15.73 -4.44 17.40
CA GLY A 46 15.28 -3.25 16.72
C GLY A 46 13.88 -3.42 16.16
N LEU A 47 13.08 -2.35 16.23
CA LEU A 47 11.73 -2.31 15.70
C LEU A 47 11.63 -1.17 14.67
N TYR A 48 11.47 -1.51 13.40
CA TYR A 48 11.32 -0.51 12.35
C TYR A 48 9.94 0.16 12.44
N LEU A 49 9.97 1.49 12.57
CA LEU A 49 8.80 2.34 12.65
C LEU A 49 8.31 2.67 11.24
N GLU A 50 7.66 1.69 10.62
CA GLU A 50 6.96 1.85 9.34
C GLU A 50 5.48 2.15 9.56
N ASP A 51 4.97 3.19 8.90
CA ASP A 51 3.57 3.59 9.04
C ASP A 51 2.64 2.54 8.40
N ALA A 52 1.51 2.28 9.05
CA ALA A 52 0.44 1.38 8.61
C ALA A 52 0.85 -0.09 8.34
N ARG A 53 2.02 -0.53 8.80
CA ARG A 53 2.43 -1.95 8.78
C ARG A 53 1.81 -2.69 9.96
N ARG A 54 1.32 -3.91 9.69
CA ARG A 54 0.78 -4.84 10.68
C ARG A 54 1.67 -6.07 10.82
N ARG A 55 1.68 -6.65 12.02
CA ARG A 55 2.38 -7.90 12.34
C ARG A 55 3.89 -7.87 12.06
N GLN A 56 4.53 -6.75 12.39
CA GLN A 56 5.99 -6.65 12.34
C GLN A 56 6.61 -7.48 13.46
N GLU A 57 7.73 -8.12 13.16
CA GLU A 57 8.54 -8.85 14.12
C GLU A 57 9.79 -8.02 14.44
N PHE A 58 10.49 -8.35 15.53
CA PHE A 58 11.75 -7.69 15.84
C PHE A 58 12.81 -8.02 14.80
N THR A 59 13.60 -7.02 14.45
CA THR A 59 14.82 -7.23 13.68
C THR A 59 15.99 -7.41 14.65
N PRO A 60 16.67 -8.56 14.65
CA PRO A 60 17.82 -8.78 15.50
C PRO A 60 18.99 -7.93 15.00
N MET A 61 19.55 -7.14 15.90
CA MET A 61 20.69 -6.25 15.71
C MET A 61 21.79 -6.61 16.70
N VAL A 62 23.03 -6.20 16.40
CA VAL A 62 24.17 -6.48 17.27
C VAL A 62 24.93 -5.19 17.57
N ASP A 63 24.99 -4.84 18.84
CA ASP A 63 25.88 -3.79 19.33
C ASP A 63 27.30 -4.38 19.48
N VAL A 64 28.29 -3.74 18.87
CA VAL A 64 29.69 -4.15 18.90
C VAL A 64 30.53 -3.06 19.55
N TYR A 65 31.35 -3.41 20.53
CA TYR A 65 32.25 -2.46 21.17
C TYR A 65 33.51 -2.24 20.33
N SER A 66 33.76 -0.99 19.92
CA SER A 66 34.90 -0.61 19.09
C SER A 66 35.35 0.80 19.42
N GLU A 67 36.66 1.02 19.60
CA GLU A 67 37.26 2.36 19.78
C GLU A 67 36.54 3.23 20.84
N ASP A 68 36.25 2.64 22.00
CA ASP A 68 35.57 3.26 23.15
C ASP A 68 34.09 3.61 22.99
N ASP A 69 33.44 3.17 21.91
CA ASP A 69 31.99 3.35 21.71
C ASP A 69 31.28 2.06 21.28
N TRP A 70 29.97 2.01 21.56
CA TRP A 70 29.09 0.94 21.09
C TRP A 70 28.51 1.30 19.73
N VAL A 71 28.78 0.45 18.74
CA VAL A 71 28.33 0.65 17.37
C VAL A 71 27.32 -0.43 17.01
N LEU A 72 26.11 -0.02 16.63
CA LEU A 72 25.04 -0.92 16.19
C LEU A 72 25.32 -1.41 14.76
N PHE A 73 25.22 -2.72 14.55
CA PHE A 73 25.31 -3.37 13.26
C PHE A 73 24.02 -4.14 12.95
N ASN A 74 23.57 -4.02 11.70
CA ASN A 74 22.58 -4.93 11.15
C ASN A 74 23.30 -6.17 10.58
N PRO A 75 23.11 -7.37 11.15
CA PRO A 75 23.81 -8.59 10.72
C PRO A 75 23.32 -9.11 9.36
N GLN A 76 22.17 -8.65 8.86
CA GLN A 76 21.62 -9.04 7.57
C GLN A 76 22.04 -8.10 6.43
N THR A 77 22.14 -6.79 6.68
CA THR A 77 22.50 -5.82 5.62
C THR A 77 23.95 -5.35 5.72
N GLY A 78 24.57 -5.44 6.89
CA GLY A 78 25.89 -4.87 7.16
C GLY A 78 25.90 -3.36 7.36
N GLU A 79 24.72 -2.73 7.39
CA GLU A 79 24.57 -1.32 7.74
C GLU A 79 25.03 -1.07 9.18
N VAL A 80 25.59 0.12 9.39
CA VAL A 80 26.21 0.54 10.65
C VAL A 80 25.53 1.81 11.15
N GLY A 81 25.24 1.83 12.46
CA GLY A 81 24.55 2.93 13.12
C GLY A 81 23.06 2.66 13.30
N VAL A 82 22.37 3.64 13.89
CA VAL A 82 20.92 3.57 14.16
C VAL A 82 20.19 4.31 13.03
N PRO A 83 19.42 3.62 12.18
CA PRO A 83 18.56 4.28 11.20
C PRO A 83 17.54 5.20 11.87
N PRO A 84 17.13 6.32 11.22
CA PRO A 84 16.20 7.29 11.81
C PRO A 84 14.80 6.73 12.09
N ASN A 85 14.43 5.62 11.46
CA ASN A 85 13.17 4.91 11.64
C ASN A 85 13.31 3.64 12.49
N LEU A 86 14.45 3.41 13.17
CA LEU A 86 14.64 2.24 14.03
C LEU A 86 14.44 2.62 15.50
N LEU A 87 13.47 1.98 16.16
CA LEU A 87 13.34 2.03 17.61
C LEU A 87 14.12 0.87 18.23
N LEU A 88 15.10 1.18 19.07
CA LEU A 88 15.80 0.17 19.86
C LEU A 88 14.90 -0.23 21.03
N TRP A 89 14.34 -1.44 20.98
CA TRP A 89 13.36 -1.89 21.96
C TRP A 89 14.02 -2.38 23.24
N HIS A 90 15.03 -3.23 23.12
CA HIS A 90 15.82 -3.68 24.25
C HIS A 90 17.28 -3.90 23.86
N ARG A 91 18.17 -3.75 24.85
CA ARG A 91 19.59 -4.08 24.77
C ARG A 91 19.92 -5.10 25.87
N GLY A 92 20.74 -6.10 25.57
CA GLY A 92 21.24 -7.04 26.59
C GLY A 92 20.45 -8.33 26.74
N GLY A 93 19.73 -8.77 25.70
CA GLY A 93 19.20 -10.15 25.63
C GLY A 93 18.06 -10.50 26.61
N VAL A 94 17.35 -9.51 27.15
CA VAL A 94 16.14 -9.77 27.95
C VAL A 94 15.04 -10.31 27.04
N SER A 95 14.44 -11.43 27.43
CA SER A 95 13.31 -12.03 26.71
C SER A 95 12.13 -11.07 26.65
N VAL A 96 11.57 -10.87 25.45
CA VAL A 96 10.36 -10.06 25.25
C VAL A 96 9.13 -10.75 25.83
N LEU A 97 9.13 -12.09 25.80
CA LEU A 97 7.99 -12.91 26.22
C LEU A 97 8.51 -14.19 26.86
N ASP A 98 8.31 -14.32 28.17
CA ASP A 98 8.54 -15.57 28.89
C ASP A 98 7.27 -16.42 28.90
N VAL A 99 7.39 -17.67 28.45
CA VAL A 99 6.26 -18.59 28.28
C VAL A 99 6.52 -19.84 29.09
N THR A 100 5.64 -20.16 30.02
CA THR A 100 5.66 -21.42 30.77
C THR A 100 4.53 -22.33 30.30
N GLY A 101 4.84 -23.56 29.91
CA GLY A 101 3.85 -24.56 29.50
C GLY A 101 3.21 -24.38 28.11
N GLY A 102 3.52 -23.29 27.40
CA GLY A 102 3.08 -23.02 26.03
C GLY A 102 4.13 -23.40 24.97
N ARG A 103 3.70 -23.53 23.70
CA ARG A 103 4.57 -23.72 22.53
C ARG A 103 4.12 -22.80 21.40
N GLY A 104 5.07 -22.29 20.61
CA GLY A 104 4.79 -21.50 19.41
C GLY A 104 4.26 -20.08 19.66
N SER A 105 4.55 -19.49 20.81
CA SER A 105 4.15 -18.11 21.11
C SER A 105 4.84 -17.13 20.17
N ARG A 106 4.10 -16.11 19.71
CA ARG A 106 4.60 -15.08 18.79
C ARG A 106 4.23 -13.71 19.31
N VAL A 107 5.21 -12.80 19.33
CA VAL A 107 4.98 -11.38 19.56
C VAL A 107 5.02 -10.66 18.22
N THR A 108 4.01 -9.86 17.93
CA THR A 108 3.96 -9.06 16.71
C THR A 108 3.51 -7.64 17.02
N PHE A 109 4.03 -6.67 16.28
CA PHE A 109 3.80 -5.25 16.49
C PHE A 109 3.04 -4.64 15.31
N SER A 110 2.16 -3.70 15.63
CA SER A 110 1.41 -2.91 14.67
C SER A 110 1.60 -1.44 15.01
N MET A 111 1.99 -0.63 14.03
CA MET A 111 2.39 0.76 14.25
C MET A 111 1.59 1.67 13.33
N ILE A 112 1.20 2.81 13.89
CA ILE A 112 0.61 3.90 13.14
C ILE A 112 1.32 5.18 13.53
N ARG A 113 1.77 5.92 12.52
CA ARG A 113 2.15 7.30 12.69
C ARG A 113 0.90 8.16 12.69
N GLN A 114 0.74 8.96 13.73
CA GLN A 114 -0.34 9.94 13.82
C GLN A 114 0.23 11.29 14.21
N THR A 115 -0.19 12.33 13.48
CA THR A 115 -0.04 13.71 13.93
C THR A 115 -1.31 14.03 14.69
N VAL A 116 -1.18 14.36 15.97
CA VAL A 116 -2.31 14.70 16.85
C VAL A 116 -2.25 16.20 17.13
N PRO A 117 -3.35 16.95 16.92
CA PRO A 117 -3.41 18.37 17.27
C PRO A 117 -3.13 18.62 18.76
N ALA A 118 -2.40 19.70 19.07
CA ALA A 118 -2.05 20.05 20.46
C ALA A 118 -3.29 20.26 21.36
N SER A 119 -4.38 20.78 20.80
CA SER A 119 -5.68 20.95 21.47
C SER A 119 -6.37 19.63 21.83
N GLN A 120 -6.05 18.55 21.11
CA GLN A 120 -6.57 17.22 21.38
C GLN A 120 -5.74 16.53 22.46
N LEU A 121 -4.41 16.68 22.44
CA LEU A 121 -3.51 16.21 23.51
C LEU A 121 -3.84 16.83 24.87
N SER A 122 -4.20 18.12 24.91
CA SER A 122 -4.61 18.77 26.16
C SER A 122 -5.95 18.24 26.72
N ARG A 123 -6.80 17.67 25.86
CA ARG A 123 -8.11 17.11 26.23
C ARG A 123 -8.07 15.61 26.55
N VAL A 124 -6.93 14.93 26.38
CA VAL A 124 -6.79 13.51 26.76
C VAL A 124 -7.00 13.32 28.27
N ASN A 125 -6.72 14.35 29.08
CA ASN A 125 -6.99 14.35 30.53
C ASN A 125 -8.45 14.76 30.89
N ASP A 126 -9.20 15.38 29.98
CA ASP A 126 -10.57 15.89 30.19
C ASP A 126 -11.52 15.29 29.14
N ALA A 127 -11.83 14.00 29.27
CA ALA A 127 -12.53 13.22 28.26
C ALA A 127 -14.05 13.15 28.49
N ASP A 128 -14.76 14.29 28.43
CA ASP A 128 -16.22 14.36 28.62
C ASP A 128 -16.99 14.89 27.39
N SER A 129 -16.52 14.62 26.17
CA SER A 129 -17.34 14.85 24.96
C SER A 129 -17.82 13.53 24.35
N ILE A 130 -19.10 13.47 24.00
CA ILE A 130 -19.76 12.31 23.36
C ILE A 130 -19.03 11.88 22.08
N PHE A 131 -18.39 12.82 21.36
CA PHE A 131 -17.57 12.53 20.18
C PHE A 131 -16.18 11.93 20.50
N ALA A 132 -15.62 12.21 21.69
CA ALA A 132 -14.41 11.55 22.18
C ALA A 132 -14.68 10.13 22.73
N ALA A 133 -15.92 9.85 23.13
CA ALA A 133 -16.38 8.50 23.49
C ALA A 133 -16.62 7.60 22.27
N ILE A 134 -16.97 8.16 21.11
CA ILE A 134 -17.18 7.48 19.82
C ILE A 134 -15.90 7.50 18.94
N GLY A 135 -14.81 8.09 19.42
CA GLY A 135 -13.61 8.36 18.64
C GLY A 135 -12.92 7.09 18.11
N VAL A 136 -12.72 7.04 16.78
CA VAL A 136 -11.90 6.05 16.05
C VAL A 136 -10.55 5.78 16.71
N HIS A 137 -10.02 6.76 17.46
CA HIS A 137 -8.77 6.69 18.22
C HIS A 137 -8.76 5.67 19.38
N ARG A 138 -9.94 5.19 19.85
CA ARG A 138 -10.04 4.12 20.85
C ARG A 138 -9.97 2.72 20.24
N LEU A 139 -10.16 2.61 18.92
CA LEU A 139 -10.04 1.32 18.25
C LEU A 139 -8.60 0.83 18.35
N PRO A 140 -8.36 -0.50 18.41
CA PRO A 140 -7.03 -1.04 18.25
C PRO A 140 -6.36 -0.45 17.02
N ILE A 141 -5.06 -0.17 17.12
CA ILE A 141 -4.24 0.43 16.04
C ILE A 141 -4.48 -0.30 14.71
N GLU A 142 -4.69 -1.62 14.75
CA GLU A 142 -4.99 -2.42 13.56
C GLU A 142 -6.27 -1.97 12.84
N GLU A 143 -7.36 -1.73 13.57
CA GLU A 143 -8.65 -1.30 13.01
C GLU A 143 -8.62 0.15 12.53
N GLN A 144 -7.80 1.01 13.14
CA GLN A 144 -7.69 2.42 12.75
C GLN A 144 -7.18 2.59 11.31
N SER A 145 -6.29 1.73 10.82
CA SER A 145 -5.81 1.78 9.43
C SER A 145 -6.93 1.57 8.40
N MET A 146 -7.93 0.74 8.71
CA MET A 146 -9.08 0.52 7.82
C MET A 146 -9.97 1.76 7.76
N PHE A 147 -10.22 2.38 8.91
CA PHE A 147 -10.99 3.62 8.98
C PHE A 147 -10.29 4.79 8.29
N LYS A 148 -8.95 4.90 8.39
CA LYS A 148 -8.17 5.88 7.61
C LYS A 148 -8.44 5.77 6.12
N LEU A 149 -8.45 4.54 5.59
CA LEU A 149 -8.71 4.28 4.18
C LEU A 149 -10.14 4.65 3.79
N LEU A 150 -11.13 4.30 4.63
CA LEU A 150 -12.54 4.56 4.38
C LEU A 150 -12.85 6.07 4.36
N LEU A 151 -12.29 6.83 5.30
CA LEU A 151 -12.48 8.28 5.40
C LEU A 151 -11.83 9.06 4.25
N LEU A 152 -10.87 8.47 3.54
CA LEU A 152 -10.27 9.05 2.32
C LEU A 152 -11.13 8.85 1.07
N LEU A 153 -12.04 7.87 1.05
CA LEU A 153 -12.84 7.54 -0.13
C LEU A 153 -13.70 8.71 -0.65
N PRO A 154 -14.37 9.51 0.21
CA PRO A 154 -15.12 10.70 -0.22
C PRO A 154 -14.26 11.72 -0.97
N LEU A 155 -12.97 11.85 -0.64
CA LEU A 155 -12.05 12.74 -1.35
C LEU A 155 -11.88 12.30 -2.82
N GLY A 156 -11.79 11.00 -3.08
CA GLY A 156 -11.77 10.47 -4.44
C GLY A 156 -13.05 10.73 -5.20
N ALA A 157 -14.19 10.60 -4.53
CA ALA A 157 -15.48 10.91 -5.13
C ALA A 157 -15.58 12.38 -5.56
N VAL A 158 -15.09 13.33 -4.74
CA VAL A 158 -15.00 14.75 -5.11
C VAL A 158 -14.18 14.93 -6.38
N VAL A 159 -13.02 14.29 -6.48
CA VAL A 159 -12.16 14.36 -7.68
C VAL A 159 -12.87 13.83 -8.91
N VAL A 160 -13.54 12.68 -8.81
CA VAL A 160 -14.29 12.11 -9.92
C VAL A 160 -15.40 13.05 -10.37
N VAL A 161 -16.18 13.56 -9.43
CA VAL A 161 -17.31 14.46 -9.71
C VAL A 161 -16.80 15.73 -10.37
N PHE A 162 -15.72 16.32 -9.86
CA PHE A 162 -15.07 17.49 -10.46
C PHE A 162 -14.60 17.22 -11.89
N MET A 163 -13.88 16.12 -12.11
CA MET A 163 -13.36 15.76 -13.43
C MET A 163 -14.48 15.45 -14.43
N ARG A 164 -15.58 14.86 -13.98
CA ARG A 164 -16.69 14.48 -14.85
C ARG A 164 -17.61 15.65 -15.17
N ILE A 165 -17.95 16.46 -14.18
CA ILE A 165 -18.94 17.54 -14.31
C ILE A 165 -18.29 18.83 -14.81
N ILE A 166 -17.20 19.27 -14.16
CA ILE A 166 -16.58 20.57 -14.45
C ILE A 166 -15.61 20.43 -15.64
N VAL A 167 -14.72 19.44 -15.61
CA VAL A 167 -13.76 19.24 -16.71
C VAL A 167 -14.43 18.61 -17.93
N GLY A 168 -15.33 17.63 -17.72
CA GLY A 168 -16.03 16.93 -18.80
C GLY A 168 -15.30 15.69 -19.31
N LEU A 169 -14.41 15.12 -18.51
CA LEU A 169 -13.61 13.96 -18.88
C LEU A 169 -14.46 12.69 -18.86
N LYS A 170 -14.42 11.92 -19.95
CA LYS A 170 -15.17 10.66 -20.07
C LYS A 170 -14.44 9.54 -19.33
N THR A 171 -15.12 8.88 -18.41
CA THR A 171 -14.60 7.76 -17.64
C THR A 171 -15.50 6.54 -17.83
N ALA A 172 -14.94 5.34 -17.65
CA ALA A 172 -15.63 4.05 -17.74
C ALA A 172 -16.58 3.79 -16.54
N GLY A 173 -17.42 4.77 -16.21
CA GLY A 173 -18.29 4.79 -15.02
C GLY A 173 -17.84 5.80 -13.98
N THR A 174 -18.67 5.97 -12.93
CA THR A 174 -18.44 6.94 -11.84
C THR A 174 -17.62 6.36 -10.69
N PHE A 175 -17.86 5.12 -10.31
CA PHE A 175 -17.18 4.50 -9.17
C PHE A 175 -15.80 3.94 -9.53
N MET A 176 -15.62 3.57 -10.79
CA MET A 176 -14.44 2.86 -11.27
C MET A 176 -13.13 3.62 -11.02
N PRO A 177 -12.99 4.93 -11.29
CA PRO A 177 -11.75 5.64 -11.00
C PRO A 177 -11.41 5.67 -9.50
N VAL A 178 -12.41 5.77 -8.61
CA VAL A 178 -12.20 5.74 -7.16
C VAL A 178 -11.69 4.37 -6.72
N LEU A 179 -12.26 3.30 -7.26
CA LEU A 179 -11.83 1.94 -6.95
C LEU A 179 -10.39 1.67 -7.44
N ILE A 180 -10.04 2.15 -8.63
CA ILE A 180 -8.67 2.04 -9.16
C ILE A 180 -7.69 2.83 -8.27
N ALA A 181 -8.03 4.05 -7.85
CA ALA A 181 -7.21 4.83 -6.93
C ALA A 181 -6.99 4.11 -5.59
N LEU A 182 -8.04 3.45 -5.08
CA LEU A 182 -7.98 2.66 -3.86
C LEU A 182 -7.08 1.42 -4.00
N ALA A 183 -7.05 0.80 -5.17
CA ALA A 183 -6.10 -0.26 -5.47
C ALA A 183 -4.65 0.25 -5.43
N PHE A 184 -4.38 1.43 -6.01
CA PHE A 184 -3.05 2.05 -5.96
C PHE A 184 -2.61 2.44 -4.55
N LEU A 185 -3.53 2.86 -3.68
CA LEU A 185 -3.22 3.11 -2.26
C LEU A 185 -2.68 1.87 -1.54
N GLN A 186 -3.05 0.66 -1.99
CA GLN A 186 -2.57 -0.60 -1.41
C GLN A 186 -1.31 -1.13 -2.11
N THR A 187 -1.17 -0.94 -3.42
CA THR A 187 -0.09 -1.53 -4.23
C THR A 187 1.04 -0.56 -4.59
N SER A 188 0.94 0.72 -4.20
CA SER A 188 1.75 1.85 -4.65
C SER A 188 1.55 2.22 -6.13
N LEU A 189 1.76 3.49 -6.47
CA LEU A 189 1.40 4.03 -7.77
C LEU A 189 2.10 3.36 -8.95
N ILE A 190 3.43 3.25 -8.93
CA ILE A 190 4.21 2.83 -10.11
C ILE A 190 4.02 1.33 -10.38
N PRO A 191 4.26 0.42 -9.43
CA PRO A 191 4.01 -1.02 -9.63
C PRO A 191 2.52 -1.29 -9.87
N GLY A 192 1.63 -0.57 -9.18
CA GLY A 192 0.19 -0.67 -9.35
C GLY A 192 -0.26 -0.29 -10.75
N LEU A 193 0.25 0.82 -11.30
CA LEU A 193 -0.07 1.28 -12.66
C LEU A 193 0.37 0.28 -13.73
N ILE A 194 1.62 -0.21 -13.63
CA ILE A 194 2.16 -1.22 -14.56
C ILE A 194 1.31 -2.48 -14.50
N SER A 195 1.10 -3.03 -13.29
CA SER A 195 0.29 -4.23 -13.08
C SER A 195 -1.13 -4.05 -13.59
N PHE A 196 -1.78 -2.93 -13.28
CA PHE A 196 -3.14 -2.64 -13.71
C PHE A 196 -3.27 -2.61 -15.23
N VAL A 197 -2.41 -1.85 -15.92
CA VAL A 197 -2.45 -1.76 -17.39
C VAL A 197 -2.18 -3.11 -18.03
N SER A 198 -1.17 -3.86 -17.57
CA SER A 198 -0.85 -5.19 -18.08
C SER A 198 -2.00 -6.18 -17.88
N VAL A 199 -2.56 -6.25 -16.68
CA VAL A 199 -3.64 -7.19 -16.34
C VAL A 199 -4.92 -6.85 -17.10
N VAL A 200 -5.27 -5.56 -17.21
CA VAL A 200 -6.46 -5.13 -17.96
C VAL A 200 -6.30 -5.43 -19.45
N ALA A 201 -5.12 -5.15 -20.03
CA ALA A 201 -4.86 -5.43 -21.45
C ALA A 201 -4.98 -6.93 -21.76
N ILE A 202 -4.31 -7.78 -20.98
CA ILE A 202 -4.38 -9.24 -21.15
C ILE A 202 -5.80 -9.76 -20.87
N GLY A 203 -6.45 -9.23 -19.84
CA GLY A 203 -7.83 -9.57 -19.47
C GLY A 203 -8.84 -9.27 -20.58
N LEU A 204 -8.73 -8.10 -21.23
CA LEU A 204 -9.57 -7.74 -22.38
C LEU A 204 -9.34 -8.67 -23.58
N LEU A 205 -8.08 -9.03 -23.87
CA LEU A 205 -7.75 -9.99 -24.94
C LEU A 205 -8.39 -11.36 -24.67
N LEU A 206 -8.21 -11.88 -23.46
CA LEU A 206 -8.78 -13.17 -23.06
C LEU A 206 -10.31 -13.14 -23.06
N ARG A 207 -10.91 -12.02 -22.66
CA ARG A 207 -12.36 -11.83 -22.68
C ARG A 207 -12.91 -11.81 -24.11
N GLY A 208 -12.18 -11.22 -25.06
CA GLY A 208 -12.49 -11.29 -26.49
C GLY A 208 -12.40 -12.71 -27.08
N TYR A 209 -11.63 -13.61 -26.44
CA TYR A 209 -11.67 -15.04 -26.77
C TYR A 209 -12.90 -15.72 -26.16
N LEU A 210 -13.19 -15.47 -24.87
CA LEU A 210 -14.35 -16.02 -24.15
C LEU A 210 -15.70 -15.56 -24.70
N SER A 211 -15.79 -14.38 -25.31
CA SER A 211 -17.03 -13.87 -25.91
C SER A 211 -17.55 -14.76 -27.04
N ARG A 212 -16.68 -15.52 -27.71
CA ARG A 212 -17.06 -16.50 -28.74
C ARG A 212 -17.76 -17.74 -28.17
N LEU A 213 -17.67 -17.98 -26.86
CA LEU A 213 -18.16 -19.19 -26.22
C LEU A 213 -19.63 -19.10 -25.76
N ASN A 214 -20.38 -18.05 -26.16
CA ASN A 214 -21.80 -17.86 -25.85
C ASN A 214 -22.19 -18.17 -24.39
N LEU A 215 -21.31 -17.76 -23.45
CA LEU A 215 -21.50 -18.03 -22.02
C LEU A 215 -22.59 -17.15 -21.41
N LEU A 216 -23.37 -17.75 -20.50
CA LEU A 216 -24.30 -17.06 -19.61
C LEU A 216 -23.58 -15.97 -18.79
N MET A 217 -24.24 -14.85 -18.53
CA MET A 217 -23.66 -13.69 -17.82
C MET A 217 -23.03 -14.05 -16.47
N VAL A 218 -23.64 -14.98 -15.73
CA VAL A 218 -23.13 -15.41 -14.41
C VAL A 218 -21.86 -16.26 -14.55
N SER A 219 -21.84 -17.21 -15.49
CA SER A 219 -20.68 -18.08 -15.76
C SER A 219 -19.47 -17.27 -16.25
N ARG A 220 -19.74 -16.22 -17.02
CA ARG A 220 -18.74 -15.27 -17.53
C ARG A 220 -18.00 -14.54 -16.40
N LEU A 221 -18.73 -13.95 -15.44
CA LEU A 221 -18.13 -13.25 -14.29
C LEU A 221 -17.25 -14.18 -13.45
N ALA A 222 -17.71 -15.40 -13.17
CA ALA A 222 -16.94 -16.37 -12.41
C ALA A 222 -15.63 -16.77 -13.13
N THR A 223 -15.71 -17.03 -14.44
CA THR A 223 -14.54 -17.38 -15.26
C THR A 223 -13.53 -16.24 -15.30
N LEU A 224 -14.02 -14.99 -15.40
CA LEU A 224 -13.16 -13.80 -15.43
C LEU A 224 -12.39 -13.64 -14.12
N ILE A 225 -13.04 -13.82 -12.96
CA ILE A 225 -12.37 -13.73 -11.66
C ILE A 225 -11.25 -14.79 -11.54
N ILE A 226 -11.55 -16.05 -11.90
CA ILE A 226 -10.57 -17.15 -11.87
C ILE A 226 -9.38 -16.83 -12.79
N LEU A 227 -9.65 -16.30 -13.98
CA LEU A 227 -8.61 -15.94 -14.93
C LEU A 227 -7.71 -14.80 -14.43
N VAL A 228 -8.30 -13.78 -13.80
CA VAL A 228 -7.56 -12.67 -13.19
C VAL A 228 -6.71 -13.16 -12.02
N ILE A 229 -7.22 -14.07 -11.18
CA ILE A 229 -6.43 -14.73 -10.12
C ILE A 229 -5.20 -15.40 -10.72
N PHE A 230 -5.39 -16.21 -11.76
CA PHE A 230 -4.29 -16.93 -12.40
C PHE A 230 -3.27 -15.97 -13.03
N LEU A 231 -3.75 -14.95 -13.75
CA LEU A 231 -2.92 -13.95 -14.41
C LEU A 231 -2.06 -13.16 -13.41
N ILE A 232 -2.66 -12.70 -12.32
CA ILE A 232 -1.93 -11.99 -11.27
C ILE A 232 -0.93 -12.94 -10.58
N SER A 233 -1.29 -14.20 -10.35
CA SER A 233 -0.39 -15.19 -9.76
C SER A 233 0.86 -15.41 -10.62
N VAL A 234 0.69 -15.58 -11.93
CA VAL A 234 1.80 -15.73 -12.89
C VAL A 234 2.67 -14.48 -12.91
N LEU A 235 2.08 -13.29 -12.99
CA LEU A 235 2.83 -12.02 -12.98
C LEU A 235 3.61 -11.82 -11.67
N SER A 236 3.06 -12.29 -10.54
CA SER A 236 3.72 -12.21 -9.23
C SER A 236 4.95 -13.12 -9.16
N VAL A 237 4.84 -14.34 -9.68
CA VAL A 237 5.99 -15.28 -9.74
C VAL A 237 7.09 -14.72 -10.64
N ILE A 238 6.73 -14.17 -11.79
CA ILE A 238 7.68 -13.54 -12.72
C ILE A 238 8.34 -12.32 -12.04
N GLY A 239 7.56 -11.45 -11.39
CA GLY A 239 8.07 -10.28 -10.68
C GLY A 239 9.04 -10.65 -9.56
N PHE A 240 8.73 -11.70 -8.80
CA PHE A 240 9.61 -12.22 -7.76
C PHE A 240 10.95 -12.71 -8.32
N GLN A 241 10.93 -13.44 -9.43
CA GLN A 241 12.16 -13.92 -10.09
C GLN A 241 13.00 -12.78 -10.67
N MET A 242 12.39 -11.67 -11.10
CA MET A 242 13.09 -10.47 -11.59
C MET A 242 13.70 -9.61 -10.48
N GLY A 243 13.65 -10.04 -9.22
CA GLY A 243 14.21 -9.30 -8.10
C GLY A 243 13.35 -8.12 -7.64
N TYR A 244 12.11 -7.99 -8.16
CA TYR A 244 11.12 -7.08 -7.58
C TYR A 244 10.58 -7.70 -6.28
N SER A 245 11.36 -7.61 -5.21
CA SER A 245 11.01 -8.03 -3.85
C SER A 245 10.15 -7.00 -3.11
N THR A 246 9.47 -6.11 -3.84
CA THR A 246 8.54 -5.14 -3.26
C THR A 246 7.25 -5.86 -2.87
N GLY A 247 7.25 -6.51 -1.70
CA GLY A 247 6.08 -6.84 -0.88
C GLY A 247 4.76 -7.08 -1.62
N MET A 248 4.73 -7.99 -2.61
CA MET A 248 3.53 -8.29 -3.38
C MET A 248 2.56 -9.15 -2.58
N THR A 249 2.02 -8.63 -1.48
CA THR A 249 0.76 -9.12 -0.95
C THR A 249 -0.35 -8.54 -1.82
N ILE A 250 -0.62 -9.17 -2.96
CA ILE A 250 -1.85 -8.88 -3.71
C ILE A 250 -3.01 -9.28 -2.81
N THR A 251 -3.74 -8.27 -2.33
CA THR A 251 -4.95 -8.45 -1.56
C THR A 251 -6.11 -8.82 -2.50
N PHE A 252 -7.15 -9.50 -1.98
CA PHE A 252 -8.35 -9.84 -2.75
C PHE A 252 -9.07 -8.60 -3.31
N PHE A 253 -8.89 -7.44 -2.65
CA PHE A 253 -9.63 -6.24 -2.97
C PHE A 253 -9.23 -5.60 -4.31
N PRO A 254 -7.95 -5.26 -4.58
CA PRO A 254 -7.46 -4.87 -5.91
C PRO A 254 -7.80 -5.88 -7.00
N MET A 255 -7.76 -7.19 -6.69
CA MET A 255 -8.08 -8.24 -7.64
C MET A 255 -9.55 -8.16 -8.12
N ILE A 256 -10.50 -7.98 -7.19
CA ILE A 256 -11.93 -7.78 -7.53
C ILE A 256 -12.12 -6.50 -8.36
N ILE A 257 -11.42 -5.42 -8.02
CA ILE A 257 -11.48 -4.16 -8.77
C ILE A 257 -11.00 -4.33 -10.20
N ILE A 258 -9.89 -5.06 -10.39
CA ILE A 258 -9.35 -5.33 -11.73
C ILE A 258 -10.30 -6.23 -12.53
N ALA A 259 -10.87 -7.26 -11.91
CA ALA A 259 -11.87 -8.11 -12.57
C ALA A 259 -13.11 -7.31 -13.01
N TRP A 260 -13.64 -6.47 -12.12
CA TRP A 260 -14.74 -5.56 -12.43
C TRP A 260 -14.39 -4.57 -13.56
N THR A 261 -13.18 -4.03 -13.52
CA THR A 261 -12.63 -3.14 -14.54
C THR A 261 -12.62 -3.83 -15.90
N ILE A 262 -12.10 -5.07 -15.99
CA ILE A 262 -12.05 -5.82 -17.24
C ILE A 262 -13.46 -6.08 -17.77
N GLU A 263 -14.41 -6.46 -16.91
CA GLU A 263 -15.80 -6.71 -17.35
C GLU A 263 -16.44 -5.43 -17.88
N ARG A 264 -16.35 -4.31 -17.16
CA ARG A 264 -16.92 -3.03 -17.59
C ARG A 264 -16.30 -2.57 -18.91
N MET A 265 -14.99 -2.70 -19.04
CA MET A 265 -14.25 -2.30 -20.23
C MET A 265 -14.53 -3.22 -21.42
N SER A 266 -14.78 -4.51 -21.16
CA SER A 266 -15.18 -5.45 -22.20
C SER A 266 -16.58 -5.18 -22.73
N ILE A 267 -17.53 -4.85 -21.85
CA ILE A 267 -18.88 -4.46 -22.27
C ILE A 267 -18.79 -3.18 -23.11
N LEU A 268 -18.02 -2.18 -22.65
CA LEU A 268 -17.79 -0.96 -23.42
C LEU A 268 -17.12 -1.24 -24.78
N TRP A 269 -16.22 -2.22 -24.84
CA TRP A 269 -15.60 -2.65 -26.09
C TRP A 269 -16.64 -3.22 -27.07
N GLU A 270 -17.53 -4.06 -26.56
CA GLU A 270 -18.60 -4.70 -27.35
C GLU A 270 -19.67 -3.68 -27.79
N GLU A 271 -20.01 -2.70 -26.94
CA GLU A 271 -21.08 -1.71 -27.19
C GLU A 271 -20.62 -0.48 -27.99
N GLU A 272 -19.48 0.10 -27.65
CA GLU A 272 -19.04 1.40 -28.18
C GLU A 272 -17.71 1.32 -28.97
N GLY A 273 -17.06 0.16 -28.97
CA GLY A 273 -15.85 -0.10 -29.74
C GLY A 273 -14.54 0.28 -29.05
N PRO A 274 -13.39 -0.13 -29.62
CA PRO A 274 -12.07 -0.04 -28.99
C PRO A 274 -11.60 1.39 -28.71
N SER A 275 -11.93 2.35 -29.58
CA SER A 275 -11.54 3.76 -29.41
C SER A 275 -12.16 4.37 -28.16
N GLN A 276 -13.43 4.05 -27.89
CA GLN A 276 -14.13 4.49 -26.70
C GLN A 276 -13.55 3.84 -25.44
N VAL A 277 -13.16 2.57 -25.50
CA VAL A 277 -12.48 1.89 -24.40
C VAL A 277 -11.15 2.57 -24.07
N LEU A 278 -10.33 2.88 -25.07
CA LEU A 278 -9.05 3.55 -24.82
C LEU A 278 -9.27 4.95 -24.19
N ALA A 279 -10.23 5.72 -24.71
CA ALA A 279 -10.54 7.05 -24.21
C ALA A 279 -11.12 7.03 -22.79
N GLN A 280 -12.14 6.20 -22.53
CA GLN A 280 -12.79 6.12 -21.22
C GLN A 280 -11.92 5.40 -20.18
N GLY A 281 -11.14 4.40 -20.60
CA GLY A 281 -10.18 3.69 -19.76
C GLY A 281 -9.00 4.57 -19.36
N GLY A 282 -8.39 5.25 -20.33
CA GLY A 282 -7.35 6.23 -20.08
C GLY A 282 -7.85 7.39 -19.22
N GLY A 283 -9.09 7.84 -19.47
CA GLY A 283 -9.74 8.85 -18.65
C GLY A 283 -9.95 8.39 -17.19
N SER A 284 -10.48 7.18 -16.99
CA SER A 284 -10.61 6.59 -15.65
C SER A 284 -9.27 6.47 -14.94
N LEU A 285 -8.22 6.05 -15.65
CA LEU A 285 -6.89 5.89 -15.11
C LEU A 285 -6.28 7.23 -14.70
N LEU A 286 -6.41 8.26 -15.54
CA LEU A 286 -5.94 9.62 -15.24
C LEU A 286 -6.63 10.17 -13.98
N VAL A 287 -7.96 10.02 -13.90
CA VAL A 287 -8.72 10.46 -12.71
C VAL A 287 -8.30 9.67 -11.48
N ALA A 288 -8.07 8.36 -11.61
CA ALA A 288 -7.59 7.52 -10.53
C ALA A 288 -6.21 7.94 -10.01
N VAL A 289 -5.28 8.28 -10.91
CA VAL A 289 -3.94 8.79 -10.54
C VAL A 289 -4.07 10.12 -9.77
N ILE A 290 -4.91 11.05 -10.24
CA ILE A 290 -5.10 12.33 -9.55
C ILE A 290 -5.75 12.13 -8.18
N ALA A 291 -6.78 11.28 -8.11
CA ALA A 291 -7.43 10.93 -6.84
C ALA A 291 -6.44 10.28 -5.87
N TYR A 292 -5.60 9.36 -6.35
CA TYR A 292 -4.53 8.73 -5.57
C TYR A 292 -3.55 9.77 -5.03
N LEU A 293 -3.05 10.69 -5.86
CA LEU A 293 -2.08 11.71 -5.42
C LEU A 293 -2.66 12.63 -4.33
N LEU A 294 -3.95 12.99 -4.45
CA LEU A 294 -4.66 13.75 -3.42
C LEU A 294 -4.82 12.93 -2.12
N MET A 295 -5.28 11.69 -2.23
CA MET A 295 -5.44 10.79 -1.07
C MET A 295 -4.10 10.44 -0.41
N GLU A 296 -3.01 10.41 -1.15
CA GLU A 296 -1.69 10.09 -0.61
C GLU A 296 -1.09 11.26 0.19
N SER A 297 -1.53 12.50 -0.08
CA SER A 297 -1.00 13.69 0.56
C SER A 297 -1.13 13.65 2.09
N ALA A 298 -0.04 13.98 2.79
CA ALA A 298 0.02 13.94 4.25
C ALA A 298 -1.01 14.87 4.91
N LEU A 299 -1.27 16.02 4.29
CA LEU A 299 -2.22 17.00 4.78
C LEU A 299 -3.67 16.47 4.71
N LEU A 300 -4.09 15.90 3.58
CA LEU A 300 -5.46 15.40 3.44
C LEU A 300 -5.70 14.12 4.24
N LYS A 301 -4.68 13.25 4.36
CA LYS A 301 -4.71 12.11 5.31
C LYS A 301 -4.91 12.58 6.74
N HIS A 302 -4.13 13.57 7.18
CA HIS A 302 -4.22 14.12 8.52
C HIS A 302 -5.59 14.77 8.78
N LEU A 303 -6.08 15.61 7.85
CA LEU A 303 -7.36 16.29 7.99
C LEU A 303 -8.54 15.32 8.00
N SER A 304 -8.60 14.40 7.02
CA SER A 304 -9.70 13.45 6.89
C SER A 304 -9.82 12.51 8.10
N PHE A 305 -8.70 12.09 8.68
CA PHE A 305 -8.71 11.20 9.85
C PHE A 305 -9.01 11.92 11.18
N ASN A 306 -8.44 13.11 11.39
CA ASN A 306 -8.64 13.84 12.66
C ASN A 306 -9.94 14.64 12.70
N PHE A 307 -10.44 15.08 11.55
CA PHE A 307 -11.66 15.89 11.41
C PHE A 307 -12.63 15.21 10.41
N PRO A 308 -13.25 14.08 10.78
CA PRO A 308 -14.17 13.36 9.91
C PRO A 308 -15.38 14.19 9.49
N GLU A 309 -15.71 15.28 10.20
CA GLU A 309 -16.76 16.24 9.85
C GLU A 309 -16.48 16.94 8.51
N LEU A 310 -15.20 17.03 8.09
CA LEU A 310 -14.84 17.55 6.78
C LEU A 310 -15.46 16.71 5.64
N ASN A 311 -15.75 15.43 5.86
CA ASN A 311 -16.45 14.62 4.88
C ASN A 311 -17.87 15.12 4.60
N LEU A 312 -18.53 15.79 5.55
CA LEU A 312 -19.82 16.44 5.31
C LEU A 312 -19.66 17.67 4.41
N VAL A 313 -18.55 18.39 4.53
CA VAL A 313 -18.20 19.48 3.61
C VAL A 313 -17.90 18.94 2.21
N LEU A 314 -17.15 17.83 2.11
CA LEU A 314 -16.92 17.14 0.83
C LEU A 314 -18.25 16.69 0.20
N LEU A 315 -19.17 16.16 1.00
CA LEU A 315 -20.51 15.79 0.56
C LEU A 315 -21.29 16.99 0.03
N ALA A 316 -21.29 18.12 0.75
CA ALA A 316 -21.92 19.36 0.31
C ALA A 316 -21.33 19.85 -1.02
N MET A 317 -20.01 19.78 -1.19
CA MET A 317 -19.36 20.11 -2.46
C MET A 317 -19.78 19.18 -3.61
N ILE A 318 -19.88 17.86 -3.36
CA ILE A 318 -20.37 16.91 -4.36
C ILE A 318 -21.81 17.26 -4.77
N LEU A 319 -22.68 17.55 -3.81
CA LEU A 319 -24.07 17.92 -4.08
C LEU A 319 -24.17 19.24 -4.87
N ALA A 320 -23.38 20.25 -4.49
CA ALA A 320 -23.32 21.53 -5.19
C ALA A 320 -22.83 21.35 -6.64
N MET A 321 -21.77 20.56 -6.85
CA MET A 321 -21.32 20.21 -8.21
C MET A 321 -22.35 19.39 -8.98
N GLY A 322 -23.12 18.53 -8.30
CA GLY A 322 -24.20 17.74 -8.92
C GLY A 322 -25.33 18.59 -9.51
N GLN A 323 -25.53 19.81 -9.01
CA GLN A 323 -26.51 20.77 -9.52
C GLN A 323 -25.95 21.67 -10.64
N TYR A 324 -24.65 21.56 -10.94
CA TYR A 324 -24.02 22.39 -11.96
C TYR A 324 -24.47 21.98 -13.38
N THR A 325 -25.18 22.89 -14.04
CA THR A 325 -25.64 22.76 -15.44
C THR A 325 -24.81 23.57 -16.43
N GLY A 326 -23.74 24.23 -15.98
CA GLY A 326 -22.90 25.07 -16.83
C GLY A 326 -22.05 24.26 -17.83
N TYR A 327 -21.43 24.98 -18.77
CA TYR A 327 -20.58 24.38 -19.79
C TYR A 327 -19.34 23.69 -19.19
N LYS A 328 -18.92 22.59 -19.82
CA LYS A 328 -17.70 21.87 -19.45
C LYS A 328 -16.46 22.62 -19.96
N LEU A 329 -15.36 22.60 -19.20
CA LEU A 329 -14.08 23.19 -19.65
C LEU A 329 -13.59 22.62 -20.98
N THR A 330 -13.83 21.33 -21.22
CA THR A 330 -13.50 20.68 -22.49
C THR A 330 -14.35 21.20 -23.67
N GLU A 331 -15.58 21.65 -23.41
CA GLU A 331 -16.46 22.22 -24.43
C GLU A 331 -16.05 23.65 -24.80
N LEU A 332 -15.56 24.45 -23.85
CA LEU A 332 -15.04 25.79 -24.11
C LEU A 332 -13.87 25.78 -25.12
N ARG A 333 -13.01 24.75 -25.07
CA ARG A 333 -11.93 24.57 -26.07
C ARG A 333 -12.48 24.23 -27.46
N ARG A 334 -13.54 23.42 -27.54
CA ARG A 334 -14.18 23.06 -28.81
C ARG A 334 -14.86 24.27 -29.45
N PHE A 335 -15.46 25.16 -28.67
CA PHE A 335 -16.14 26.35 -29.20
C PHE A 335 -15.18 27.46 -29.64
N ARG A 336 -14.02 27.64 -28.98
CA ARG A 336 -12.96 28.53 -29.50
C ARG A 336 -12.48 28.13 -30.90
N ALA A 337 -12.40 26.84 -31.18
CA ALA A 337 -12.00 26.34 -32.50
C ALA A 337 -13.06 26.62 -33.59
N MET A 338 -14.32 26.91 -33.23
CA MET A 338 -15.35 27.32 -34.20
C MET A 338 -15.39 28.84 -34.40
N ASP A 339 -15.09 29.64 -33.37
CA ASP A 339 -14.97 31.10 -33.50
C ASP A 339 -13.79 31.49 -34.40
N ASP A 340 -12.67 30.75 -34.36
CA ASP A 340 -11.52 30.98 -35.27
C ASP A 340 -11.82 30.57 -36.74
N MET A 341 -12.99 29.98 -37.02
CA MET A 341 -13.43 29.57 -38.37
C MET A 341 -14.51 30.49 -38.99
N MET A 342 -14.98 31.52 -38.26
CA MET A 342 -15.88 32.57 -38.79
C MET A 342 -15.10 33.83 -39.17
#